data_AF-A0A1H5YE67-F1
#
_entry.id   AF-A0A1H5YE67-F1
#
_cell.length_a   1.000
_cell.length_b   1.000
_cell.length_c   1.000
_cell.angle_alpha   90.00
_cell.angle_beta   90.00
_cell.angle_gamma   90.00
#
_symmetry.space_group_name_H-M   'P 1'
#
loop_
_entity.id
_entity.type
_entity.pdbx_description
1 polymer ?
#
loop_
_entity_poly.entity_id
_entity_poly.type
_entity_poly.pdbx_seq_one_letter_code
_entity_poly.pdbx_strand_id
1 'polypeptide(L)'
;MEKDLILYSTEGCHLCEMAFDLLCEVGLQQSVDIVDIAFNDELFSRYGVTIPVVKVKDSELNWPFDISQLKQWLTVNGITYHS
;
A
#
# COMPACT_ATOMS: atom_id res chain seq x y z
N MET A 1 10.26 7.38 14.07
CA MET A 1 9.04 6.76 13.52
C MET A 1 9.44 6.23 12.16
N GLU A 2 9.84 4.96 12.11
CA GLU A 2 10.19 4.30 10.84
C GLU A 2 8.87 3.82 10.23
N LYS A 3 8.50 4.38 9.08
CA LYS A 3 7.40 3.88 8.27
C LYS A 3 7.97 2.79 7.38
N ASP A 4 7.68 1.53 7.72
CA ASP A 4 8.11 0.38 6.94
C ASP A 4 7.19 0.08 5.74
N LEU A 5 6.06 0.80 5.62
CA LEU A 5 5.02 0.55 4.63
C LEU A 5 4.89 1.72 3.67
N ILE A 6 4.82 1.43 2.38
CA ILE A 6 4.66 2.40 1.30
C ILE A 6 3.42 2.01 0.48
N LEU A 7 2.53 2.94 0.22
CA LEU A 7 1.42 2.79 -0.71
C LEU A 7 1.72 3.63 -1.95
N TYR A 8 1.97 2.96 -3.08
CA TYR A 8 2.06 3.62 -4.37
C TYR A 8 0.66 3.93 -4.88
N SER A 9 0.38 5.21 -5.06
CA SER A 9 -0.91 5.71 -5.54
C SER A 9 -0.72 6.84 -6.55
N THR A 10 -1.82 7.37 -7.05
CA THR A 10 -1.88 8.58 -7.90
C THR A 10 -3.15 9.33 -7.57
N GLU A 11 -3.12 10.65 -7.74
CA GLU A 11 -4.33 11.47 -7.65
C GLU A 11 -5.45 10.93 -8.57
N GLY A 12 -6.69 10.97 -8.08
CA GLY A 12 -7.89 10.59 -8.84
C GLY A 12 -8.11 9.09 -9.02
N CYS A 13 -7.39 8.22 -8.30
CA CYS A 13 -7.56 6.78 -8.42
C CYS A 13 -8.47 6.21 -7.32
N HIS A 14 -9.72 5.87 -7.68
CA HIS A 14 -10.67 5.22 -6.76
C HIS A 14 -10.15 3.91 -6.15
N LEU A 15 -9.37 3.14 -6.91
CA LEU A 15 -8.79 1.90 -6.38
C LEU A 15 -7.80 2.19 -5.24
N CYS A 16 -7.05 3.28 -5.34
CA CYS A 16 -6.11 3.67 -4.28
C CYS A 16 -6.83 4.07 -2.99
N GLU A 17 -7.98 4.73 -3.09
CA GLU A 17 -8.84 5.04 -1.94
C GLU A 17 -9.27 3.74 -1.24
N MET A 18 -9.74 2.75 -2.01
CA MET A 18 -10.12 1.43 -1.45
C MET A 18 -8.96 0.74 -0.73
N ALA A 19 -7.76 0.72 -1.32
CA ALA A 19 -6.60 0.11 -0.67
C ALA A 19 -6.18 0.86 0.60
N PHE A 20 -6.30 2.19 0.60
CA PHE A 20 -6.01 3.01 1.77
C PHE A 20 -7.02 2.81 2.90
N ASP A 21 -8.32 2.68 2.58
CA ASP A 21 -9.35 2.36 3.56
C ASP A 21 -9.06 1.03 4.26
N LEU A 22 -8.63 0.00 3.52
CA LEU A 22 -8.22 -1.29 4.12
C LEU A 22 -7.05 -1.14 5.09
N LEU A 23 -6.07 -0.27 4.77
CA LEU A 23 -4.94 0.05 5.65
C LEU A 23 -5.39 0.83 6.89
N CYS A 24 -6.41 1.68 6.74
CA CYS A 24 -7.03 2.42 7.83
C CYS A 24 -7.78 1.47 8.78
N GLU A 25 -8.52 0.49 8.24
CA GLU A 25 -9.23 -0.54 9.02
C GLU A 25 -8.29 -1.41 9.87
N VAL A 26 -7.02 -1.55 9.48
CA VAL A 26 -6.00 -2.25 10.29
C VAL A 26 -5.16 -1.31 11.15
N GLY A 27 -5.52 -0.03 11.24
CA GLY A 27 -4.82 0.95 12.06
C GLY A 27 -3.42 1.33 11.56
N LEU A 28 -3.10 1.05 10.28
CA LEU A 28 -1.79 1.33 9.69
C LEU A 28 -1.70 2.67 8.97
N GLN A 29 -2.74 3.51 9.03
CA GLN A 29 -2.77 4.84 8.39
C GLN A 29 -1.55 5.70 8.73
N GLN A 30 -1.01 5.62 9.96
CA GLN A 30 0.15 6.39 10.38
C GLN A 30 1.50 5.73 10.04
N SER A 31 1.47 4.41 9.81
CA SER A 31 2.64 3.60 9.50
C SER A 31 2.88 3.46 7.98
N VAL A 32 1.90 3.86 7.17
CA VAL A 32 2.00 3.90 5.71
C VAL A 32 2.43 5.26 5.19
N ASP A 33 3.34 5.26 4.24
CA ASP A 33 3.72 6.42 3.45
C ASP A 33 3.09 6.35 2.06
N ILE A 34 2.33 7.37 1.68
CA ILE A 34 1.65 7.41 0.39
C ILE A 34 2.58 8.12 -0.59
N VAL A 35 3.03 7.39 -1.61
CA VAL A 35 3.92 7.90 -2.65
C VAL A 35 3.14 8.06 -3.94
N ASP A 36 3.04 9.31 -4.40
CA ASP A 36 2.45 9.61 -5.70
C ASP A 36 3.43 9.25 -6.82
N ILE A 37 3.05 8.24 -7.61
CA ILE A 37 3.86 7.79 -8.75
C ILE A 37 3.65 8.66 -9.99
N ALA A 38 2.62 9.51 -10.05
CA ALA A 38 2.32 10.34 -11.22
C ALA A 38 3.45 11.32 -11.56
N PHE A 39 4.23 11.73 -10.55
CA PHE A 39 5.36 12.64 -10.71
C PHE A 39 6.71 11.93 -10.93
N ASN A 40 6.72 10.60 -11.00
CA ASN A 40 7.94 9.82 -11.11
C ASN A 40 7.82 8.81 -12.25
N ASP A 41 8.41 9.14 -13.40
CA ASP A 41 8.34 8.33 -14.62
C ASP A 41 8.76 6.86 -14.42
N GLU A 42 9.76 6.60 -13.56
CA GLU A 42 10.21 5.22 -13.28
C GLU A 42 9.15 4.43 -12.52
N LEU A 43 8.57 5.03 -11.49
CA LEU A 43 7.47 4.42 -10.73
C LEU A 43 6.20 4.32 -11.55
N PHE A 44 5.88 5.33 -12.35
CA PHE A 44 4.75 5.34 -13.26
C PHE A 44 4.87 4.25 -14.32
N SER A 45 6.05 4.07 -14.92
CA SER A 45 6.27 3.01 -15.90
C SER A 45 6.20 1.61 -15.29
N ARG A 46 6.53 1.47 -14.00
CA ARG A 46 6.51 0.18 -13.29
C ARG A 46 5.14 -0.18 -12.71
N TYR A 47 4.47 0.81 -12.11
CA TYR A 47 3.26 0.62 -11.31
C TYR A 47 2.02 1.28 -11.90
N GLY A 48 2.13 2.10 -12.95
CA GLY A 48 1.00 2.86 -13.51
C GLY A 48 -0.22 2.02 -13.95
N VAL A 49 -0.04 0.71 -14.16
CA VAL A 49 -1.11 -0.25 -14.47
C VAL A 49 -1.44 -1.22 -13.34
N THR A 50 -0.63 -1.28 -12.28
CA THR A 50 -0.79 -2.20 -11.14
C THR A 50 -1.12 -1.50 -9.83
N ILE A 51 -1.10 -0.17 -9.80
CA ILE A 51 -1.60 0.62 -8.69
C ILE A 51 -3.06 0.26 -8.34
N PRO A 52 -3.42 0.23 -7.05
CA PRO A 52 -2.55 0.50 -5.90
C PRO A 52 -1.60 -0.65 -5.56
N VAL A 53 -0.37 -0.32 -5.16
CA VAL A 53 0.62 -1.31 -4.71
C VAL A 53 1.11 -0.96 -3.32
N VAL A 54 1.00 -1.90 -2.39
CA VAL A 54 1.54 -1.78 -1.03
C VAL A 54 2.90 -2.45 -1.00
N LYS A 55 3.94 -1.73 -0.59
CA LYS A 55 5.31 -2.22 -0.47
C LYS A 55 5.77 -2.16 0.98
N VAL A 56 6.43 -3.23 1.43
CA VAL A 56 7.10 -3.32 2.73
C VAL A 56 8.47 -3.92 2.49
N LYS A 57 9.53 -3.14 2.74
CA LYS A 57 10.91 -3.57 2.51
C LYS A 57 11.08 -4.12 1.08
N ASP A 58 11.30 -5.42 0.92
CA ASP A 58 11.44 -6.11 -0.36
C ASP A 58 10.17 -6.82 -0.86
N SER A 59 9.09 -6.79 -0.08
CA SER A 59 7.81 -7.41 -0.44
C SER A 59 6.84 -6.39 -1.02
N GLU A 60 6.06 -6.82 -2.02
CA GLU A 60 5.03 -6.02 -2.67
C GLU A 60 3.72 -6.78 -2.71
N LEU A 61 2.62 -6.11 -2.39
CA LEU A 61 1.26 -6.59 -2.49
C LEU A 61 0.55 -5.73 -3.55
N ASN A 62 0.27 -6.36 -4.68
CA ASN A 62 -0.41 -5.72 -5.80
C ASN A 62 -1.92 -5.90 -5.65
N TRP A 63 -2.68 -4.88 -6.04
CA TRP A 63 -4.13 -4.99 -6.18
C TRP A 63 -4.51 -6.06 -7.24
N PRO A 64 -5.65 -6.77 -7.11
CA PRO A 64 -6.68 -6.71 -6.06
C PRO A 64 -6.38 -7.56 -4.83
N PHE A 65 -6.61 -7.01 -3.64
CA PHE A 65 -6.52 -7.74 -2.37
C PHE A 65 -7.63 -7.32 -1.40
N ASP A 66 -8.08 -8.26 -0.57
CA ASP A 66 -9.02 -8.01 0.51
C ASP A 66 -8.32 -7.73 1.84
N ILE A 67 -9.07 -7.27 2.84
CA ILE A 67 -8.55 -7.06 4.20
C ILE A 67 -7.89 -8.31 4.79
N SER A 68 -8.42 -9.50 4.51
CA SER A 68 -7.84 -10.77 4.98
C SER A 68 -6.49 -11.05 4.34
N GLN A 69 -6.36 -10.80 3.04
CA GLN A 69 -5.10 -10.97 2.31
C GLN A 69 -4.07 -9.94 2.78
N LEU A 70 -4.49 -8.69 2.98
CA LEU A 70 -3.66 -7.62 3.53
C LEU A 70 -3.14 -8.01 4.93
N LYS A 71 -4.02 -8.38 5.87
CA LYS A 71 -3.64 -8.82 7.23
C LYS A 71 -2.65 -9.99 7.20
N GLN A 72 -2.89 -10.98 6.36
CA GLN A 72 -2.01 -12.13 6.24
C GLN A 72 -0.64 -11.74 5.67
N TRP A 73 -0.63 -10.90 4.64
CA TRP A 73 0.60 -10.38 4.06
C TRP A 73 1.40 -9.53 5.06
N LEU A 74 0.74 -8.66 5.82
CA LEU A 74 1.36 -7.88 6.89
C LEU A 74 2.00 -8.79 7.95
N THR A 75 1.29 -9.85 8.35
CA THR A 75 1.80 -10.84 9.31
C THR A 75 3.04 -11.55 8.79
N VAL A 76 3.04 -11.97 7.52
CA VAL A 76 4.20 -12.60 6.86
C VAL A 76 5.41 -11.66 6.82
N ASN A 77 5.17 -10.36 6.67
CA ASN A 77 6.21 -9.33 6.65
C ASN A 77 6.59 -8.79 8.03
N GLY A 78 6.03 -9.34 9.11
CA GLY A 78 6.33 -8.93 10.49
C GLY A 78 5.81 -7.53 10.85
N ILE A 79 4.83 -7.00 10.10
CA ILE A 79 4.19 -5.72 10.43
C ILE A 79 3.12 -5.96 11.49
N THR A 80 3.29 -5.31 12.64
CA THR A 80 2.28 -5.34 13.71
C THR A 80 1.20 -4.32 13.37
N TYR A 81 -0.04 -4.78 13.24
CA TYR A 81 -1.21 -3.94 13.05
C TYR A 81 -2.14 -4.08 14.26
N HIS A 82 -2.72 -2.98 14.70
CA HIS A 82 -3.69 -2.95 15.80
C HIS A 82 -5.08 -2.81 15.19
N SER A 83 -5.93 -3.83 15.35
CA SER A 83 -7.34 -3.75 14.96
C SER A 83 -8.16 -2.95 15.96
#